data_AF-A0A5R8WDN0-F1
#
_entry.id   AF-A0A5R8WDN0-F1
#
_cell.length_a   1.000
_cell.length_b   1.000
_cell.length_c   1.000
_cell.angle_alpha   90.00
_cell.angle_beta   90.00
_cell.angle_gamma   90.00
#
_symmetry.space_group_name_H-M   'P 1'
#
loop_
_entity.id
_entity.type
_entity.pdbx_description
1 polymer ?
#
loop_
_entity_poly.entity_id
_entity_poly.type
_entity_poly.pdbx_seq_one_letter_code
_entity_poly.pdbx_strand_id
1 'polypeptide(L)' 'MVLLDGRMAGSWRHTLRPDRCELDIRSAGPAGSRPGTPLYPAVQAADDRYAAFLGITAVRVPSGVKL' A
#
# COMPACT_ATOMS: atom_id res chain seq x y z
N MET A 1 6.79 4.69 -5.61
CA MET A 1 7.85 4.70 -4.57
C MET A 1 7.20 4.82 -3.20
N VAL A 2 7.71 4.10 -2.19
CA VAL A 2 7.28 4.23 -0.79
C VAL A 2 8.34 5.02 -0.04
N LEU A 3 7.90 6.04 0.69
CA LEU A 3 8.77 6.86 1.52
C LEU A 3 8.43 6.67 3.00
N LEU A 4 9.47 6.55 3.84
CA LEU A 4 9.37 6.63 5.29
C LEU A 4 10.33 7.73 5.75
N ASP A 5 9.81 8.72 6.48
CA ASP A 5 10.60 9.88 6.94
C ASP A 5 11.40 10.56 5.81
N GLY A 6 10.77 10.69 4.63
CA GLY A 6 11.38 11.29 3.44
C GLY A 6 12.43 10.43 2.73
N ARG A 7 12.69 9.21 3.20
CA ARG A 7 13.66 8.28 2.61
C ARG A 7 12.98 7.14 1.88
N MET A 8 13.61 6.65 0.82
CA MET A 8 13.10 5.49 0.07
C MET A 8 13.10 4.25 0.97
N ALA A 9 11.91 3.71 1.21
CA ALA A 9 11.69 2.54 2.07
C ALA A 9 11.15 1.32 1.31
N GLY A 10 10.83 1.51 0.02
CA GLY A 10 10.32 0.43 -0.81
C GLY A 10 9.72 0.89 -2.12
N SER A 11 9.08 -0.06 -2.78
CA SER A 11 8.31 0.13 -4.00
C SER A 11 6.85 -0.27 -3.76
N TRP A 12 5.97 0.23 -4.61
CA TRP A 12 4.59 -0.22 -4.63
C TRP A 12 4.12 -0.24 -6.07
N ARG A 13 3.06 -1.00 -6.32
CA ARG A 13 2.39 -1.11 -7.59
C ARG A 13 0.88 -1.05 -7.36
N HIS A 14 0.18 -0.41 -8.27
CA HIS A 14 -1.26 -0.47 -8.35
C HIS A 14 -1.74 -1.30 -9.55
N THR A 15 -2.91 -1.91 -9.41
CA THR A 15 -3.64 -2.53 -10.52
C THR A 15 -5.07 -2.04 -10.45
N LEU A 16 -5.52 -1.33 -11.49
CA LEU A 16 -6.91 -0.90 -11.61
C LEU A 16 -7.77 -2.09 -12.04
N ARG A 17 -8.82 -2.38 -11.27
CA ARG A 17 -9.91 -3.31 -11.59
C ARG A 17 -11.21 -2.51 -11.78
N PRO A 18 -12.25 -3.10 -12.38
CA PRO A 18 -13.52 -2.40 -12.61
C PRO A 18 -14.17 -1.83 -11.34
N ASP A 19 -13.99 -2.48 -10.20
CA ASP A 19 -14.66 -2.17 -8.92
C ASP A 19 -13.70 -1.60 -7.85
N ARG A 20 -12.38 -1.75 -8.03
CA ARG A 20 -11.39 -1.42 -7.01
C ARG A 20 -9.99 -1.21 -7.59
N CYS A 21 -9.13 -0.61 -6.79
CA CYS A 21 -7.70 -0.56 -7.03
C CYS A 21 -6.98 -1.52 -6.08
N GLU A 22 -6.16 -2.42 -6.61
CA GLU A 22 -5.33 -3.33 -5.83
C GLU A 22 -3.94 -2.70 -5.61
N LEU A 23 -3.49 -2.62 -4.36
CA LEU A 23 -2.22 -2.03 -3.94
C LEU A 23 -1.27 -3.11 -3.44
N ASP A 24 -0.20 -3.37 -4.20
CA ASP A 24 0.91 -4.25 -3.82
C ASP A 24 2.05 -3.37 -3.29
N ILE A 25 2.20 -3.28 -1.97
CA ILE A 25 3.20 -2.46 -1.29
C ILE A 25 4.33 -3.35 -0.78
N ARG A 26 5.55 -3.11 -1.30
CA ARG A 26 6.77 -3.87 -1.00
C ARG A 26 7.76 -2.99 -0.25
N SER A 27 7.83 -3.16 1.07
CA SER A 27 8.82 -2.50 1.91
C SER A 27 10.08 -3.37 2.08
N ALA A 28 11.26 -2.76 2.15
CA ALA A 28 12.54 -3.46 2.32
C ALA A 28 12.74 -4.07 3.74
N GLY A 29 11.73 -3.99 4.61
CA GLY A 29 11.76 -4.56 5.95
C GLY A 29 10.38 -5.02 6.41
N PRO A 30 10.30 -5.75 7.54
CA PRO A 30 9.07 -6.37 8.06
C PRO A 30 7.99 -5.36 8.51
N ALA A 31 8.25 -4.06 8.41
CA ALA A 31 7.56 -3.03 9.18
C ALA A 31 6.35 -2.40 8.48
N GLY A 32 6.23 -2.44 7.15
CA GLY A 32 5.28 -1.56 6.43
C GLY A 32 3.83 -2.05 6.39
N SER A 33 3.60 -3.29 5.94
CA SER A 33 2.27 -3.68 5.42
C SER A 33 1.52 -4.70 6.29
N ARG A 34 2.14 -5.25 7.34
CA ARG A 34 1.54 -6.32 8.15
C ARG A 34 0.73 -5.76 9.32
N PRO A 35 -0.49 -6.27 9.58
CA PRO A 35 -1.21 -5.94 10.81
C PRO A 35 -0.34 -6.14 12.06
N GLY A 36 -0.42 -5.20 12.99
CA GLY A 36 0.35 -5.22 14.25
C GLY A 36 1.75 -4.63 14.18
N THR A 37 2.21 -4.14 13.02
CA THR A 37 3.45 -3.34 12.97
C THR A 37 3.17 -1.86 13.28
N PRO A 38 4.13 -1.12 13.86
CA PRO A 38 3.95 0.31 14.16
C PRO A 38 3.60 1.17 12.95
N LEU A 39 3.99 0.77 11.74
CA LEU A 39 3.72 1.53 10.51
C LEU A 39 2.37 1.18 9.87
N TYR A 40 1.68 0.13 10.34
CA TYR A 40 0.40 -0.29 9.76
C TYR A 40 -0.66 0.83 9.70
N PRO A 41 -0.86 1.66 10.76
CA PRO A 41 -1.81 2.77 10.69
C PRO A 41 -1.40 3.85 9.68
N ALA A 42 -0.10 4.12 9.56
CA ALA A 42 0.42 5.12 8.63
C ALA A 42 0.23 4.66 7.17
N VAL A 43 0.46 3.37 6.90
CA VAL A 43 0.20 2.77 5.58
C VAL A 43 -1.31 2.75 5.27
N GLN A 44 -2.17 2.38 6.23
CA GLN A 44 -3.62 2.44 6.03
C GLN A 44 -4.09 3.86 5.70
N ALA A 45 -3.60 4.88 6.42
CA ALA A 45 -3.96 6.27 6.12
C ALA A 45 -3.45 6.73 4.74
N ALA A 46 -2.39 6.14 4.21
CA ALA A 46 -1.94 6.40 2.84
C ALA A 46 -2.87 5.72 1.81
N ASP A 47 -3.29 4.48 2.07
CA ASP A 47 -4.26 3.76 1.23
C ASP A 47 -5.59 4.52 1.16
N ASP A 48 -6.10 5.00 2.30
CA ASP A 48 -7.38 5.74 2.37
C ASP A 48 -7.33 7.04 1.55
N ARG A 49 -6.22 7.78 1.65
CA ARG A 49 -6.01 8.98 0.82
C ARG A 49 -5.95 8.63 -0.67
N TYR A 50 -5.35 7.50 -1.01
CA TYR A 50 -5.25 7.07 -2.39
C TYR A 50 -6.61 6.61 -2.94
N ALA A 51 -7.41 5.90 -2.15
CA ALA A 51 -8.79 5.57 -2.47
C ALA A 51 -9.64 6.83 -2.72
N ALA A 52 -9.53 7.81 -1.82
CA ALA A 52 -10.21 9.09 -1.96
C ALA A 52 -9.78 9.83 -3.24
N PHE A 53 -8.49 9.81 -3.57
CA PHE A 53 -7.96 10.38 -4.82
C PHE A 53 -8.52 9.68 -6.06
N LEU A 54 -8.63 8.35 -6.05
CA LEU A 54 -9.14 7.58 -7.19
C LEU A 54 -10.68 7.61 -7.31
N GLY A 55 -11.40 7.96 -6.24
CA GLY A 55 -12.86 7.90 -6.19
C GLY A 55 -13.42 6.47 -6.17
N ILE A 56 -12.56 5.47 -5.98
CA ILE A 56 -12.91 4.04 -5.89
C ILE A 56 -12.16 3.40 -4.73
N THR A 57 -12.68 2.27 -4.24
CA THR A 57 -12.07 1.52 -3.14
C THR A 57 -10.65 1.08 -3.50
N ALA A 58 -9.68 1.32 -2.63
CA ALA A 58 -8.33 0.78 -2.73
C ALA A 58 -8.11 -0.30 -1.67
N VAL A 59 -7.58 -1.45 -2.08
CA VAL A 59 -7.36 -2.61 -1.20
C VAL A 59 -5.90 -3.05 -1.25
N ARG A 60 -5.30 -3.30 -0.08
CA ARG A 60 -3.97 -3.90 -0.01
C ARG A 60 -4.05 -5.38 -0.39
N VAL A 61 -3.18 -5.79 -1.30
CA VAL A 61 -2.99 -7.20 -1.66
C VAL A 61 -1.66 -7.72 -1.11
N PRO A 62 -1.57 -9.00 -0.72
CA PRO A 62 -0.32 -9.58 -0.26
C PRO A 62 0.76 -9.44 -1.34
N SER A 63 1.87 -8.82 -0.96
CA SER A 63 3.02 -8.65 -1.83
C SER A 63 3.61 -10.01 -2.21
N GLY A 64 3.65 -10.30 -3.52
CA GLY A 64 4.23 -11.54 -4.05
C GLY A 64 3.25 -12.58 -4.57
N VAL A 65 1.93 -12.34 -4.49
CA VAL A 65 0.97 -13.18 -5.23
C VAL A 65 1.01 -12.74 -6.70
N LYS A 66 1.56 -13.61 -7.54
CA LYS A 66 1.38 -13.52 -8.99
C LYS A 66 -0.08 -13.84 -9.26
N LEU A 67 -0.88 -12.82 -9.61
CA LEU A 67 -2.19 -13.00 -10.21
C LEU A 67 -2.03 -13.74 -11.55
#